data_AF-A0A813NB32-F1
#
_entry.id   AF-A0A813NB32-F1
#
_cell.length_a   1.000
_cell.length_b   1.000
_cell.length_c   1.000
_cell.angle_alpha   90.00
_cell.angle_beta   90.00
_cell.angle_gamma   90.00
#
_symmetry.space_group_name_H-M   'P 1'
#
loop_
_entity.id
_entity.type
_entity.pdbx_description
1 polymer ?
#
loop_
_entity_poly.entity_id
_entity_poly.type
_entity_poly.pdbx_seq_one_letter_code
_entity_poly.pdbx_strand_id
1 'polypeptide(L)'
;MCKCTNFPLFAIYDTNYLTKPRSLSNQDLFCTYSSEYLNETKLTTFDQFKYIYYRFRTLTFANYPFIPTKAFRYIQFESQSVKQTHKTNNRNVIAFVNIEQTHSSIFEELNLSDSQEQLIISFYNSPSLVYGNGTLSKLNCYELKLSNTNSKITIDFFYNTIFIYHLIIDNPSFTGFLPSSSIFTFQVYKISIKDISVRYLQGKHFPIIFNSVKELILENYYVHGGFKSFNNRELSQCFPNLKYLKIFSRSIQHITKRMFEHLNQLEYLILNGITTIENEAFFNLYHLKELNLGKDIYRLDPYAFLHMTTNLLILNESINFQLDDNKHFCVFAQFSPLTNLKTFIKFPKDLNTCSCIIRYLYRHIDKSLMSLTPYCYSNSSLYVLAQEERLCYFEQRLLQCHVLPDEGITIYGKHYNVSYFYQQQTSKHRNQLTIFYHYRIYIIIILIFILIISISFTLFCIRQQKQRNNSTYRHLNRLLKRPRLRENDNVTMDIIYHHTNDHPDVISSTIPISTKV
;
A
#
# COMPACT_ATOMS: atom_id res chain seq x y z
N MET A 1 52.77 -33.43 33.38
CA MET A 1 52.33 -32.96 32.05
C MET A 1 51.05 -33.72 31.70
N CYS A 2 49.88 -33.18 32.07
CA CYS A 2 48.61 -33.87 31.83
C CYS A 2 48.19 -33.70 30.37
N LYS A 3 48.05 -34.82 29.64
CA LYS A 3 47.42 -34.84 28.32
C LYS A 3 45.92 -34.62 28.51
N CYS A 4 45.44 -33.42 28.21
CA CYS A 4 44.02 -33.17 28.01
C CYS A 4 43.59 -33.92 26.73
N THR A 5 42.89 -35.03 26.89
CA THR A 5 42.22 -35.73 25.79
C THR A 5 41.01 -34.92 25.33
N ASN A 6 40.99 -34.53 24.05
CA ASN A 6 39.82 -34.20 23.22
C ASN A 6 38.49 -33.88 23.92
N PHE A 7 38.42 -32.79 24.69
CA PHE A 7 37.14 -32.21 25.09
C PHE A 7 36.92 -30.88 24.34
N PRO A 8 35.74 -30.64 23.76
CA PRO A 8 35.43 -29.35 23.16
C PRO A 8 35.39 -28.28 24.25
N LEU A 9 36.23 -27.26 24.10
CA LEU A 9 36.32 -26.11 24.99
C LEU A 9 34.98 -25.36 25.00
N PHE A 10 34.37 -25.20 26.16
CA PHE A 10 33.30 -24.21 26.36
C PHE A 10 33.94 -22.82 26.25
N ALA A 11 33.74 -22.14 25.13
CA ALA A 11 34.15 -20.74 25.03
C ALA A 11 33.09 -19.87 25.73
N ILE A 12 33.32 -19.62 27.02
CA ILE A 12 32.51 -18.69 27.82
C ILE A 12 33.01 -17.28 27.49
N TYR A 13 32.24 -16.52 26.74
CA TYR A 13 32.53 -15.12 26.46
C TYR A 13 31.71 -14.23 27.39
N ASP A 14 32.36 -13.55 28.34
CA ASP A 14 31.78 -12.37 28.97
C ASP A 14 31.83 -11.21 27.97
N THR A 15 30.69 -10.93 27.35
CA THR A 15 30.55 -9.91 26.32
C THR A 15 30.74 -8.48 26.87
N ASN A 16 30.80 -8.28 28.19
CA ASN A 16 31.07 -6.96 28.79
C ASN A 16 32.50 -6.45 28.52
N TYR A 17 33.42 -7.31 28.08
CA TYR A 17 34.83 -6.93 27.82
C TYR A 17 35.15 -6.61 26.34
N LEU A 18 34.20 -6.70 25.42
CA LEU A 18 34.44 -6.51 23.98
C LEU A 18 34.69 -5.06 23.53
N THR A 19 34.66 -4.08 24.44
CA THR A 19 34.80 -2.64 24.08
C THR A 19 36.06 -1.95 24.60
N LYS A 20 36.99 -2.64 25.30
CA LYS A 20 38.27 -2.06 25.71
C LYS A 20 39.44 -2.59 24.87
N PRO A 21 40.40 -1.74 24.48
CA PRO A 21 41.56 -2.18 23.69
C PRO A 21 42.40 -3.16 24.50
N ARG A 22 42.84 -4.23 23.81
CA ARG A 22 43.63 -5.34 24.38
C ARG A 22 44.98 -4.83 24.91
N SER A 23 45.23 -5.01 26.20
CA SER A 23 46.60 -4.98 26.72
C SER A 23 47.25 -6.36 26.51
N LEU A 24 48.51 -6.38 26.12
CA LEU A 24 49.29 -7.59 25.79
C LEU A 24 49.59 -8.50 26.99
N SER A 25 49.17 -8.16 28.20
CA SER A 25 49.48 -8.91 29.43
C SER A 25 48.34 -9.77 29.99
N ASN A 26 47.14 -9.77 29.40
CA ASN A 26 46.03 -10.59 29.90
C ASN A 26 45.77 -11.78 28.96
N GLN A 27 46.62 -12.79 29.05
CA GLN A 27 46.27 -14.15 28.66
C GLN A 27 45.57 -14.82 29.84
N ASP A 28 44.31 -14.48 30.08
CA ASP A 28 43.50 -15.25 31.03
C ASP A 28 42.86 -16.42 30.28
N LEU A 29 43.50 -17.58 30.43
CA LEU A 29 42.90 -18.89 30.26
C LEU A 29 41.66 -18.97 31.16
N PHE A 30 40.49 -19.24 30.58
CA PHE A 30 39.41 -19.85 31.34
C PHE A 30 39.71 -21.34 31.51
N CYS A 31 40.37 -21.71 32.60
CA CYS A 31 40.32 -23.06 33.16
C CYS A 31 39.51 -22.99 34.46
N THR A 32 38.39 -23.71 34.52
CA THR A 32 37.66 -23.91 35.77
C THR A 32 37.88 -25.34 36.25
N TYR A 33 38.55 -25.50 37.38
CA TYR A 33 38.47 -26.66 38.27
C TYR A 33 38.53 -26.13 39.70
N SER A 34 37.51 -26.40 40.52
CA SER A 34 37.64 -26.38 41.97
C SER A 34 37.80 -27.81 42.43
N SER A 35 39.04 -28.23 42.74
CA SER A 35 39.30 -29.52 43.37
C SER A 35 39.58 -29.31 44.86
N GLU A 36 38.54 -29.36 45.67
CA GLU A 36 38.65 -29.68 47.09
C GLU A 36 37.76 -30.89 47.36
N TYR A 37 38.16 -32.08 46.90
CA TYR A 37 37.76 -33.40 47.44
C TYR A 37 38.55 -34.49 46.68
N LEU A 38 39.82 -34.65 47.04
CA LEU A 38 40.64 -35.78 46.64
C LEU A 38 40.42 -36.91 47.66
N ASN A 39 39.42 -37.79 47.46
CA ASN A 39 39.50 -39.19 47.92
C ASN A 39 38.35 -40.15 47.55
N GLU A 40 37.58 -39.92 46.48
CA GLU A 40 36.62 -40.94 46.03
C GLU A 40 36.82 -41.32 44.56
N THR A 41 37.29 -42.55 44.34
CA THR A 41 37.75 -43.11 43.05
C THR A 41 36.62 -43.61 42.15
N LYS A 42 35.37 -43.21 42.38
CA LYS A 42 34.21 -43.63 41.56
C LYS A 42 33.17 -42.52 41.42
N LEU A 43 33.53 -41.43 40.76
CA LEU A 43 32.57 -40.43 40.28
C LEU A 43 32.69 -40.33 38.77
N THR A 44 31.57 -40.54 38.06
CA THR A 44 31.52 -40.28 36.62
C THR A 44 31.66 -38.77 36.40
N THR A 45 32.43 -38.38 35.39
CA THR A 45 32.92 -37.01 35.18
C THR A 45 31.85 -35.92 35.07
N PHE A 46 30.57 -36.27 34.89
CA PHE A 46 29.44 -35.33 34.91
C PHE A 46 28.99 -34.95 36.34
N ASP A 47 29.20 -35.83 37.33
CA ASP A 47 28.83 -35.58 38.72
C ASP A 47 29.73 -34.53 39.40
N GLN A 48 30.87 -34.16 38.80
CA GLN A 48 31.77 -33.12 39.29
C GLN A 48 31.29 -31.69 38.99
N PHE A 49 30.32 -31.50 38.08
CA PHE A 49 29.75 -30.17 37.79
C PHE A 49 28.66 -29.74 38.78
N LYS A 50 28.40 -30.54 39.81
CA LYS A 50 27.21 -30.46 40.68
C LYS A 50 27.11 -29.18 41.53
N TYR A 51 28.17 -28.37 41.64
CA TYR A 51 28.19 -27.16 42.47
C TYR A 51 28.96 -26.00 41.86
N ILE A 52 28.66 -25.69 40.60
CA ILE A 52 29.25 -24.51 39.97
C ILE A 52 28.20 -23.40 39.91
N TYR A 53 28.20 -22.55 40.96
CA TYR A 53 27.35 -21.36 41.05
C TYR A 53 27.97 -20.23 40.22
N TYR A 54 27.80 -20.26 38.90
CA TYR A 54 28.28 -19.17 38.05
C TYR A 54 27.15 -18.21 37.67
N ARG A 55 27.39 -16.93 37.95
CA ARG A 55 26.56 -15.82 37.53
C ARG A 55 26.86 -15.49 36.07
N PHE A 56 26.16 -16.14 35.15
CA PHE A 56 26.29 -15.87 33.72
C PHE A 56 25.25 -14.88 33.23
N ARG A 57 25.71 -13.82 32.55
CA ARG A 57 24.84 -12.95 31.74
C ARG A 57 24.60 -13.52 30.35
N THR A 58 25.57 -14.25 29.82
CA THR A 58 25.51 -14.85 28.49
C THR A 58 26.07 -16.26 28.56
N LEU A 59 25.30 -17.22 28.07
CA LEU A 59 25.69 -18.61 27.91
C LEU A 59 25.60 -18.96 26.44
N THR A 60 26.68 -19.46 25.84
CA THR A 60 26.72 -19.79 24.41
C THR A 60 27.12 -21.24 24.21
N PHE A 61 26.30 -21.98 23.45
CA PHE A 61 26.59 -23.32 22.99
C PHE A 61 26.86 -23.26 21.48
N ALA A 62 28.07 -23.60 21.04
CA ALA A 62 28.46 -23.48 19.64
C ALA A 62 29.06 -24.78 19.09
N ASN A 63 28.68 -25.15 17.86
CA ASN A 63 29.23 -26.30 17.12
C ASN A 63 29.02 -27.66 17.82
N TYR A 64 27.90 -27.81 18.55
CA TYR A 64 27.51 -29.10 19.11
C TYR A 64 26.45 -29.73 18.22
N PRO A 65 26.68 -30.92 17.66
CA PRO A 65 25.66 -31.61 16.87
C PRO A 65 24.43 -31.96 17.74
N PHE A 66 24.68 -32.28 19.02
CA PHE A 66 23.65 -32.62 20.01
C PHE A 66 23.89 -31.86 21.31
N ILE A 67 22.84 -31.26 21.88
CA ILE A 67 22.91 -30.65 23.20
C ILE A 67 22.41 -31.64 24.25
N PRO A 68 23.26 -32.14 25.17
CA PRO A 68 22.79 -33.04 26.23
C PRO A 68 21.86 -32.29 27.20
N THR A 69 20.66 -32.83 27.42
CA THR A 69 19.64 -32.25 28.33
C THR A 69 20.19 -31.98 29.73
N LYS A 70 21.02 -32.89 30.25
CA LYS A 70 21.64 -32.81 31.58
C LYS A 70 22.52 -31.59 31.81
N ALA A 71 22.95 -30.87 30.76
CA ALA A 71 23.75 -29.66 30.90
C ALA A 71 22.98 -28.50 31.53
N PHE A 72 21.64 -28.51 31.44
CA PHE A 72 20.81 -27.39 31.91
C PHE A 72 20.34 -27.51 33.36
N ARG A 73 20.39 -28.72 33.93
CA ARG A 73 19.95 -29.00 35.30
C ARG A 73 20.58 -28.11 36.37
N TYR A 74 21.77 -27.60 36.11
CA TYR A 74 22.57 -26.83 37.06
C TYR A 74 22.67 -25.35 36.71
N ILE A 75 21.97 -24.88 35.66
CA ILE A 75 21.98 -23.47 35.28
C ILE A 75 20.88 -22.75 36.05
N GLN A 76 21.29 -21.99 37.07
CA GLN A 76 20.41 -21.08 37.79
C GLN A 76 20.68 -19.64 37.35
N PHE A 77 19.68 -18.99 36.76
CA PHE A 77 19.73 -17.55 36.53
C PHE A 77 19.25 -16.84 37.79
N GLU A 78 20.13 -16.16 38.51
CA GLU A 78 19.67 -15.23 39.54
C GLU A 78 18.96 -14.05 38.88
N SER A 79 17.66 -13.89 39.19
CA SER A 79 16.98 -12.63 38.95
C SER A 79 17.62 -11.61 39.88
N GLN A 80 18.50 -10.77 39.34
CA GLN A 80 19.01 -9.70 40.16
C GLN A 80 17.88 -8.70 40.39
N SER A 81 17.34 -8.69 41.61
CA SER A 81 16.59 -7.57 42.17
C SER A 81 17.54 -6.38 42.38
N VAL A 82 18.21 -5.92 41.31
CA VAL A 82 19.01 -4.70 41.35
C VAL A 82 18.04 -3.57 41.63
N LYS A 83 18.17 -2.96 42.82
CA LYS A 83 17.55 -1.66 43.16
C LYS A 83 17.57 -0.78 41.92
N GLN A 84 16.38 -0.39 41.44
CA GLN A 84 16.09 0.42 40.25
C GLN A 84 17.19 1.42 39.84
N THR A 85 18.28 0.94 39.25
CA THR A 85 19.17 1.78 38.46
C THR A 85 18.62 1.71 37.05
N HIS A 86 18.24 2.85 36.47
CA HIS A 86 17.58 3.05 35.17
C HIS A 86 18.25 2.42 33.91
N LYS A 87 19.16 1.45 34.04
CA LYS A 87 19.82 0.79 32.92
C LYS A 87 19.03 -0.45 32.47
N THR A 88 18.39 -0.32 31.32
CA THR A 88 17.57 -1.29 30.57
C THR A 88 18.27 -2.56 30.09
N ASN A 89 19.54 -2.80 30.43
CA ASN A 89 20.38 -3.78 29.73
C ASN A 89 20.75 -5.03 30.54
N ASN A 90 20.04 -5.32 31.64
CA ASN A 90 20.30 -6.51 32.46
C ASN A 90 19.46 -7.70 31.99
N ARG A 91 19.71 -8.20 30.77
CA ARG A 91 19.04 -9.39 30.23
C ARG A 91 20.00 -10.57 30.21
N ASN A 92 19.51 -11.74 30.60
CA ASN A 92 20.21 -13.01 30.52
C ASN A 92 20.04 -13.57 29.10
N VAL A 93 21.13 -13.98 28.46
CA VAL A 93 21.13 -14.44 27.07
C VAL A 93 21.61 -15.89 27.01
N ILE A 94 20.82 -16.76 26.39
CA ILE A 94 21.23 -18.11 25.99
C ILE A 94 21.31 -18.14 24.47
N ALA A 95 22.50 -18.39 23.93
CA ALA A 95 22.75 -18.48 22.51
C ALA A 95 23.14 -19.90 22.11
N PHE A 96 22.54 -20.38 21.03
CA PHE A 96 22.75 -21.67 20.40
C PHE A 96 23.26 -21.41 18.98
N VAL A 97 24.45 -21.89 18.63
CA VAL A 97 25.11 -21.60 17.36
C VAL A 97 25.49 -22.91 16.67
N ASN A 98 25.10 -23.07 15.41
CA ASN A 98 25.39 -24.26 14.59
C ASN A 98 24.98 -25.57 15.28
N ILE A 99 23.71 -25.64 15.71
CA ILE A 99 23.15 -26.83 16.39
C ILE A 99 22.28 -27.61 15.42
N GLU A 100 22.53 -28.92 15.32
CA GLU A 100 21.82 -29.79 14.39
C GLU A 100 20.58 -30.41 15.02
N GLN A 101 20.63 -30.79 16.30
CA GLN A 101 19.50 -31.40 16.98
C GLN A 101 19.36 -30.96 18.44
N THR A 102 18.13 -30.66 18.82
CA THR A 102 17.72 -30.45 20.22
C THR A 102 16.97 -31.68 20.73
N HIS A 103 17.38 -32.24 21.87
CA HIS A 103 16.59 -33.24 22.57
C HIS A 103 15.31 -32.60 23.13
N SER A 104 14.24 -33.40 23.29
CA SER A 104 13.06 -32.99 24.05
C SER A 104 13.47 -32.51 25.44
N SER A 105 12.67 -31.61 26.04
CA SER A 105 12.77 -31.18 27.44
C SER A 105 14.05 -30.43 27.89
N ILE A 106 14.83 -29.87 26.95
CA ILE A 106 15.99 -28.99 27.30
C ILE A 106 15.60 -27.87 28.28
N PHE A 107 14.41 -27.30 28.11
CA PHE A 107 13.92 -26.18 28.93
C PHE A 107 13.07 -26.62 30.13
N GLU A 108 12.72 -27.91 30.28
CA GLU A 108 11.94 -28.37 31.45
C GLU A 108 12.72 -28.27 32.75
N GLU A 109 14.04 -28.44 32.66
CA GLU A 109 14.95 -28.38 33.80
C GLU A 109 15.39 -26.94 34.12
N LEU A 110 15.19 -25.99 33.20
CA LEU A 110 15.47 -24.58 33.44
C LEU A 110 14.36 -23.99 34.30
N ASN A 111 14.63 -23.82 35.60
CA ASN A 111 13.71 -23.14 36.50
C ASN A 111 13.76 -21.62 36.24
N LEU A 112 12.90 -21.17 35.32
CA LEU A 112 12.81 -19.78 34.84
C LEU A 112 11.70 -18.97 35.51
N SER A 113 11.25 -19.38 36.72
CA SER A 113 10.08 -18.79 37.38
C SER A 113 10.13 -17.26 37.49
N ASP A 114 11.34 -16.69 37.64
CA ASP A 114 11.56 -15.27 37.92
C ASP A 114 12.17 -14.49 36.74
N SER A 115 12.39 -15.12 35.58
CA SER A 115 13.13 -14.51 34.45
C SER A 115 12.25 -14.00 33.31
N GLN A 116 10.94 -13.86 33.53
CA GLN A 116 9.95 -13.61 32.48
C GLN A 116 10.28 -12.40 31.59
N GLU A 117 10.93 -11.37 32.15
CA GLU A 117 11.26 -10.14 31.43
C GLU A 117 12.73 -10.04 30.97
N GLN A 118 13.58 -10.99 31.38
CA GLN A 118 15.03 -10.86 31.23
C GLN A 118 15.66 -11.93 30.33
N LEU A 119 14.98 -13.05 30.07
CA LEU A 119 15.57 -14.13 29.28
C LEU A 119 15.44 -13.88 27.77
N ILE A 120 16.57 -13.87 27.07
CA ILE A 120 16.69 -13.93 25.62
C ILE A 120 17.26 -15.29 25.25
N ILE A 121 16.59 -16.00 24.34
CA ILE A 121 17.09 -17.22 23.72
C ILE A 121 17.32 -16.96 22.24
N SER A 122 18.46 -17.36 21.70
CA SER A 122 18.77 -17.16 20.29
C SER A 122 19.37 -18.41 19.66
N PHE A 123 18.81 -18.86 18.56
CA PHE A 123 19.36 -19.91 17.70
C PHE A 123 19.95 -19.26 16.45
N TYR A 124 21.23 -19.48 16.18
CA TYR A 124 22.00 -18.90 15.08
C TYR A 124 22.54 -20.00 14.17
N ASN A 125 22.43 -19.80 12.86
CA ASN A 125 23.05 -20.64 11.82
C ASN A 125 22.81 -22.14 12.04
N SER A 126 21.58 -22.50 12.39
CA SER A 126 21.18 -23.88 12.70
C SER A 126 20.21 -24.39 11.62
N PRO A 127 20.67 -24.55 10.36
CA PRO A 127 19.80 -24.82 9.21
C PRO A 127 19.20 -26.24 9.25
N SER A 128 19.90 -27.18 9.87
CA SER A 128 19.49 -28.57 10.04
C SER A 128 18.73 -28.84 11.34
N LEU A 129 18.44 -27.79 12.14
CA LEU A 129 17.85 -27.93 13.47
C LEU A 129 16.58 -28.79 13.43
N VAL A 130 16.68 -30.01 13.95
CA VAL A 130 15.54 -30.90 14.17
C VAL A 130 14.97 -30.61 15.55
N TYR A 131 13.76 -30.07 15.55
CA TYR A 131 13.01 -29.76 16.75
C TYR A 131 12.43 -31.05 17.34
N GLY A 132 12.96 -31.50 18.48
CA GLY A 132 12.30 -32.52 19.29
C GLY A 132 10.94 -32.00 19.78
N ASN A 133 9.94 -32.87 19.84
CA ASN A 133 8.63 -32.51 20.40
C ASN A 133 8.78 -32.01 21.83
N GLY A 134 8.12 -30.88 22.16
CA GLY A 134 8.18 -30.31 23.51
C GLY A 134 9.58 -29.85 23.91
N THR A 135 10.43 -29.49 22.94
CA THR A 135 11.74 -28.90 23.22
C THR A 135 11.61 -27.66 24.08
N LEU A 136 10.71 -26.74 23.74
CA LEU A 136 10.43 -25.50 24.49
C LEU A 136 9.30 -25.64 25.52
N SER A 137 9.05 -26.84 26.04
CA SER A 137 8.00 -27.02 27.05
C SER A 137 8.34 -26.20 28.29
N LYS A 138 7.31 -25.57 28.87
CA LYS A 138 7.40 -24.65 30.01
C LYS A 138 8.24 -23.39 29.76
N LEU A 139 8.65 -23.12 28.52
CA LEU A 139 9.43 -21.94 28.22
C LEU A 139 8.61 -20.67 28.53
N ASN A 140 9.24 -19.77 29.28
CA ASN A 140 8.79 -18.42 29.54
C ASN A 140 9.96 -17.46 29.31
N CYS A 141 9.93 -16.70 28.23
CA CYS A 141 11.03 -15.81 27.86
C CYS A 141 10.56 -14.49 27.26
N TYR A 142 11.41 -13.48 27.38
CA TYR A 142 11.15 -12.18 26.81
C TYR A 142 11.38 -12.19 25.30
N GLU A 143 12.47 -12.80 24.81
CA GLU A 143 12.78 -12.83 23.39
C GLU A 143 13.26 -14.21 22.98
N LEU A 144 12.67 -14.76 21.92
CA LEU A 144 13.14 -15.97 21.25
C LEU A 144 13.48 -15.61 19.81
N LYS A 145 14.75 -15.75 19.45
CA LYS A 145 15.27 -15.40 18.13
C LYS A 145 15.73 -16.64 17.37
N LEU A 146 15.29 -16.78 16.13
CA LEU A 146 15.63 -17.85 15.20
C LEU A 146 16.30 -17.22 13.97
N SER A 147 17.62 -17.19 13.92
CA SER A 147 18.41 -16.58 12.85
C SER A 147 19.10 -17.63 11.98
N ASN A 148 18.88 -17.59 10.67
CA ASN A 148 19.42 -18.56 9.70
C ASN A 148 19.18 -20.03 10.14
N THR A 149 17.99 -20.30 10.67
CA THR A 149 17.55 -21.65 11.05
C THR A 149 16.89 -22.36 9.87
N ASN A 150 16.32 -23.55 10.09
CA ASN A 150 15.57 -24.27 9.06
C ASN A 150 14.43 -23.41 8.48
N SER A 151 14.28 -23.44 7.16
CA SER A 151 13.22 -22.77 6.37
C SER A 151 11.78 -23.07 6.84
N LYS A 152 11.59 -24.20 7.53
CA LYS A 152 10.32 -24.69 8.05
C LYS A 152 10.46 -24.92 9.56
N ILE A 153 9.66 -24.21 10.33
CA ILE A 153 9.58 -24.40 11.78
C ILE A 153 8.33 -25.21 12.06
N THR A 154 8.47 -26.37 12.68
CA THR A 154 7.32 -27.19 13.11
C THR A 154 6.64 -26.50 14.29
N ILE A 155 5.30 -26.40 14.29
CA ILE A 155 4.58 -25.82 15.43
C ILE A 155 4.81 -26.63 16.71
N ASP A 156 5.04 -27.94 16.57
CA ASP A 156 5.38 -28.84 17.68
C ASP A 156 6.59 -28.37 18.50
N PHE A 157 7.44 -27.53 17.90
CA PHE A 157 8.55 -26.86 18.60
C PHE A 157 8.07 -26.01 19.79
N PHE A 158 6.90 -25.37 19.67
CA PHE A 158 6.29 -24.53 20.70
C PHE A 158 5.32 -25.29 21.61
N TYR A 159 5.30 -26.63 21.53
CA TYR A 159 4.41 -27.43 22.36
C TYR A 159 4.69 -27.18 23.85
N ASN A 160 3.63 -26.88 24.61
CA ASN A 160 3.67 -26.52 26.03
C ASN A 160 4.51 -25.28 26.38
N THR A 161 4.86 -24.43 25.41
CA THR A 161 5.43 -23.11 25.70
C THR A 161 4.40 -22.26 26.44
N ILE A 162 4.79 -21.68 27.58
CA ILE A 162 3.89 -20.88 28.41
C ILE A 162 3.69 -19.51 27.76
N PHE A 163 4.80 -18.81 27.53
CA PHE A 163 4.78 -17.42 27.07
C PHE A 163 6.08 -17.03 26.36
N ILE A 164 5.95 -16.33 25.24
CA ILE A 164 7.04 -15.66 24.54
C ILE A 164 6.61 -14.21 24.32
N TYR A 165 7.30 -13.25 24.94
CA TYR A 165 6.94 -11.84 24.70
C TYR A 165 7.23 -11.43 23.25
N HIS A 166 8.40 -11.76 22.72
CA HIS A 166 8.82 -11.40 21.36
C HIS A 166 9.47 -12.59 20.62
N LEU A 167 8.79 -13.13 19.62
CA LEU A 167 9.33 -14.13 18.70
C LEU A 167 9.92 -13.45 17.46
N ILE A 168 11.21 -13.63 17.22
CA ILE A 168 11.93 -13.11 16.05
C ILE A 168 12.33 -14.27 15.15
N ILE A 169 11.87 -14.27 13.91
CA ILE A 169 12.25 -15.22 12.87
C ILE A 169 13.02 -14.43 11.82
N ASP A 170 14.32 -14.65 11.77
CA ASP A 170 15.26 -13.96 10.90
C ASP A 170 15.85 -14.99 9.95
N ASN A 171 15.04 -15.40 8.99
CA ASN A 171 15.37 -16.51 8.11
C ASN A 171 15.02 -16.16 6.66
N PRO A 172 16.01 -15.94 5.79
CA PRO A 172 15.79 -15.56 4.41
C PRO A 172 15.08 -16.65 3.60
N SER A 173 14.96 -17.87 4.15
CA SER A 173 14.27 -19.01 3.55
C SER A 173 12.95 -19.35 4.22
N PHE A 174 12.44 -18.53 5.15
CA PHE A 174 11.21 -18.83 5.88
C PHE A 174 10.04 -19.06 4.92
N THR A 175 9.47 -20.26 4.95
CA THR A 175 8.33 -20.67 4.11
C THR A 175 7.03 -20.79 4.89
N GLY A 176 7.00 -20.44 6.17
CA GLY A 176 5.85 -20.62 7.05
C GLY A 176 6.09 -21.67 8.14
N PHE A 177 5.11 -21.82 9.02
CA PHE A 177 5.09 -22.92 9.98
C PHE A 177 4.51 -24.18 9.33
N LEU A 178 5.00 -25.35 9.75
CA LEU A 178 4.38 -26.61 9.36
C LEU A 178 3.15 -26.89 10.23
N PRO A 179 2.02 -27.30 9.63
CA PRO A 179 0.83 -27.66 10.39
C PRO A 179 1.14 -28.84 11.30
N SER A 180 0.45 -28.90 12.43
CA SER A 180 0.51 -30.04 13.34
C SER A 180 -0.88 -30.61 13.55
N SER A 181 -0.94 -31.90 13.90
CA SER A 181 -2.17 -32.65 14.14
C SER A 181 -2.86 -32.27 15.45
N SER A 182 -2.18 -31.61 16.37
CA SER A 182 -2.72 -31.26 17.68
C SER A 182 -3.11 -29.78 17.80
N ILE A 183 -3.99 -29.48 18.76
CA ILE A 183 -4.41 -28.11 19.05
C ILE A 183 -3.41 -27.53 20.04
N PHE A 184 -2.74 -26.44 19.66
CA PHE A 184 -1.74 -25.78 20.50
C PHE A 184 -2.32 -24.49 21.08
N THR A 185 -2.03 -24.26 22.34
CA THR A 185 -2.22 -22.95 22.96
C THR A 185 -0.88 -22.54 23.55
N PHE A 186 -0.20 -21.60 22.90
CA PHE A 186 0.91 -20.88 23.50
C PHE A 186 0.69 -19.40 23.30
N GLN A 187 1.23 -18.61 24.23
CA GLN A 187 1.03 -17.18 24.23
C GLN A 187 2.24 -16.50 23.60
N VAL A 188 2.03 -15.77 22.52
CA VAL A 188 3.03 -14.88 21.91
C VAL A 188 2.46 -13.49 21.86
N TYR A 189 3.16 -12.51 22.42
CA TYR A 189 2.67 -11.13 22.41
C TYR A 189 3.05 -10.39 21.11
N LYS A 190 4.29 -10.58 20.64
CA LYS A 190 4.87 -9.91 19.48
C LYS A 190 5.59 -10.90 18.57
N ILE A 191 5.37 -10.77 17.28
CA ILE A 191 6.08 -11.55 16.25
C ILE A 191 6.81 -10.59 15.31
N SER A 192 8.06 -10.92 14.97
CA SER A 192 8.83 -10.22 13.95
C SER A 192 9.44 -11.22 12.98
N ILE A 193 9.13 -11.09 11.71
CA ILE A 193 9.62 -11.97 10.65
C ILE A 193 10.43 -11.13 9.68
N LYS A 194 11.70 -11.47 9.52
CA LYS A 194 12.64 -10.80 8.62
C LYS A 194 12.95 -11.68 7.41
N ASP A 195 13.12 -11.02 6.28
CA ASP A 195 13.55 -11.59 4.99
C ASP A 195 12.67 -12.73 4.51
N ILE A 196 11.35 -12.49 4.52
CA ILE A 196 10.35 -13.46 4.06
C ILE A 196 10.56 -13.79 2.57
N SER A 197 10.94 -15.05 2.30
CA SER A 197 11.13 -15.55 0.93
C SER A 197 9.83 -15.67 0.13
N VAL A 198 8.73 -15.91 0.84
CA VAL A 198 7.43 -16.16 0.23
C VAL A 198 6.87 -14.88 -0.39
N ARG A 199 6.53 -14.95 -1.68
CA ARG A 199 5.93 -13.83 -2.42
C ARG A 199 4.58 -13.39 -1.86
N TYR A 200 3.75 -14.35 -1.45
CA TYR A 200 2.37 -14.13 -1.04
C TYR A 200 2.09 -14.79 0.30
N LEU A 201 1.93 -14.02 1.37
CA LEU A 201 1.55 -14.58 2.67
C LEU A 201 0.06 -14.96 2.67
N GLN A 202 -0.18 -16.26 2.62
CA GLN A 202 -1.46 -16.94 2.83
C GLN A 202 -1.54 -17.57 4.23
N GLY A 203 -2.74 -17.94 4.67
CA GLY A 203 -3.02 -18.62 5.93
C GLY A 203 -2.29 -19.94 6.07
N LYS A 204 -1.96 -20.63 4.97
CA LYS A 204 -1.14 -21.85 5.01
C LYS A 204 0.27 -21.63 5.60
N HIS A 205 0.78 -20.40 5.59
CA HIS A 205 2.07 -20.07 6.21
C HIS A 205 1.94 -19.82 7.73
N PHE A 206 0.71 -19.56 8.19
CA PHE A 206 0.32 -19.43 9.59
C PHE A 206 -0.80 -20.45 9.91
N PRO A 207 -0.49 -21.75 9.90
CA PRO A 207 -1.47 -22.83 10.09
C PRO A 207 -2.13 -22.86 11.49
N ILE A 208 -1.80 -21.91 12.38
CA ILE A 208 -2.44 -21.75 13.69
C ILE A 208 -2.93 -20.32 13.87
N ILE A 209 -3.88 -20.19 14.79
CA ILE A 209 -4.43 -18.91 15.21
C ILE A 209 -3.61 -18.38 16.39
N PHE A 210 -2.97 -17.24 16.20
CA PHE A 210 -2.19 -16.52 17.21
C PHE A 210 -3.08 -15.57 18.01
N ASN A 211 -3.93 -16.12 18.88
CA ASN A 211 -4.91 -15.35 19.66
C ASN A 211 -4.30 -14.28 20.58
N SER A 212 -3.03 -14.42 20.97
CA SER A 212 -2.35 -13.53 21.92
C SER A 212 -1.52 -12.43 21.25
N VAL A 213 -1.26 -12.54 19.94
CA VAL A 213 -0.35 -11.63 19.24
C VAL A 213 -1.04 -10.28 19.03
N LYS A 214 -0.41 -9.23 19.57
CA LYS A 214 -0.86 -7.84 19.44
C LYS A 214 0.01 -7.03 18.48
N GLU A 215 1.28 -7.40 18.30
CA GLU A 215 2.20 -6.72 17.38
C GLU A 215 2.81 -7.71 16.38
N LEU A 216 2.68 -7.39 15.09
CA LEU A 216 3.28 -8.13 13.98
C LEU A 216 4.20 -7.19 13.18
N ILE A 217 5.46 -7.59 13.03
CA ILE A 217 6.46 -6.88 12.24
C ILE A 217 6.91 -7.78 11.09
N LEU A 218 6.77 -7.30 9.86
CA LEU A 218 7.19 -7.98 8.64
C LEU A 218 8.27 -7.13 7.97
N GLU A 219 9.49 -7.64 7.92
CA GLU A 219 10.65 -6.98 7.32
C GLU A 219 11.12 -7.80 6.11
N ASN A 220 11.37 -7.15 4.99
CA ASN A 220 11.99 -7.76 3.82
C ASN A 220 12.95 -6.75 3.17
N TYR A 221 14.23 -6.86 3.52
CA TYR A 221 15.28 -5.94 3.07
C TYR A 221 16.16 -6.56 1.99
N TYR A 222 16.47 -7.86 2.11
CA TYR A 222 17.49 -8.51 1.29
C TYR A 222 16.92 -9.41 0.19
N VAL A 223 15.71 -9.97 0.35
CA VAL A 223 15.16 -10.94 -0.61
C VAL A 223 14.49 -10.22 -1.79
N HIS A 224 15.21 -10.17 -2.91
CA HIS A 224 14.69 -9.66 -4.18
C HIS A 224 13.44 -10.45 -4.62
N GLY A 225 12.31 -9.75 -4.72
CA GLY A 225 11.05 -10.36 -5.09
C GLY A 225 10.46 -11.31 -4.04
N GLY A 226 10.82 -11.11 -2.76
CA GLY A 226 10.19 -11.77 -1.61
C GLY A 226 8.76 -11.27 -1.36
N PHE A 227 8.37 -11.09 -0.09
CA PHE A 227 7.02 -10.68 0.31
C PHE A 227 6.45 -9.44 -0.44
N LYS A 228 5.43 -9.66 -1.29
CA LYS A 228 4.75 -8.67 -2.14
C LYS A 228 3.32 -8.34 -1.72
N SER A 229 2.58 -9.31 -1.20
CA SER A 229 1.23 -9.07 -0.67
C SER A 229 0.79 -10.20 0.25
N PHE A 230 -0.36 -10.02 0.89
CA PHE A 230 -0.99 -11.01 1.75
C PHE A 230 -2.51 -11.04 1.53
N ASN A 231 -3.13 -12.17 1.84
CA ASN A 231 -4.59 -12.26 1.92
C ASN A 231 -5.04 -11.68 3.26
N ASN A 232 -5.73 -10.55 3.23
CA ASN A 232 -6.15 -9.81 4.42
C ASN A 232 -7.10 -10.61 5.34
N ARG A 233 -7.99 -11.41 4.75
CA ARG A 233 -8.97 -12.23 5.48
C ARG A 233 -8.30 -13.40 6.17
N GLU A 234 -7.38 -14.07 5.49
CA GLU A 234 -6.60 -15.16 6.09
C GLU A 234 -5.69 -14.62 7.18
N LEU A 235 -5.03 -13.47 6.97
CA LEU A 235 -4.17 -12.86 7.97
C LEU A 235 -4.96 -12.45 9.22
N SER A 236 -6.17 -11.88 9.06
CA SER A 236 -7.00 -11.50 10.20
C SER A 236 -7.53 -12.72 10.97
N GLN A 237 -7.78 -13.84 10.29
CA GLN A 237 -8.11 -15.11 10.94
C GLN A 237 -6.94 -15.66 11.76
N CYS A 238 -5.71 -15.54 11.25
CA CYS A 238 -4.51 -15.96 11.97
C CYS A 238 -4.17 -15.03 13.15
N PHE A 239 -4.51 -13.74 13.08
CA PHE A 239 -4.17 -12.73 14.08
C PHE A 239 -5.40 -11.90 14.50
N PRO A 240 -6.41 -12.50 15.16
CA PRO A 240 -7.70 -11.84 15.43
C PRO A 240 -7.60 -10.63 16.37
N ASN A 241 -6.55 -10.57 17.19
CA ASN A 241 -6.32 -9.52 18.19
C ASN A 241 -5.18 -8.56 17.81
N LEU A 242 -4.81 -8.52 16.53
CA LEU A 242 -3.70 -7.68 16.04
C LEU A 242 -4.02 -6.20 16.17
N LYS A 243 -3.19 -5.47 16.91
CA LYS A 243 -3.32 -4.01 17.13
C LYS A 243 -2.25 -3.20 16.43
N TYR A 244 -1.05 -3.77 16.27
CA TYR A 244 0.10 -3.11 15.68
C TYR A 244 0.61 -3.94 14.51
N LEU A 245 0.64 -3.33 13.32
CA LEU A 245 1.21 -3.95 12.13
C LEU A 245 2.29 -3.04 11.55
N LYS A 246 3.49 -3.58 11.41
CA LYS A 246 4.62 -2.89 10.78
C LYS A 246 5.09 -3.69 9.59
N ILE A 247 5.16 -3.06 8.42
CA ILE A 247 5.61 -3.68 7.18
C ILE A 247 6.73 -2.82 6.59
N PHE A 248 7.93 -3.37 6.57
CA PHE A 248 9.10 -2.77 5.95
C PHE A 248 9.52 -3.66 4.80
N SER A 249 9.03 -3.40 3.59
CA SER A 249 9.33 -4.24 2.43
C SER A 249 9.62 -3.40 1.20
N ARG A 250 10.77 -3.64 0.57
CA ARG A 250 11.08 -3.08 -0.76
C ARG A 250 10.24 -3.73 -1.88
N SER A 251 9.62 -4.87 -1.59
CA SER A 251 8.85 -5.67 -2.55
C SER A 251 7.36 -5.33 -2.53
N ILE A 252 6.83 -4.78 -1.43
CA ILE A 252 5.45 -4.28 -1.37
C ILE A 252 5.45 -2.83 -1.85
N GLN A 253 5.39 -2.65 -3.17
CA GLN A 253 5.36 -1.31 -3.77
C GLN A 253 3.93 -0.78 -3.94
N HIS A 254 2.95 -1.67 -3.96
CA HIS A 254 1.55 -1.38 -4.27
C HIS A 254 0.65 -1.87 -3.13
N ILE A 255 -0.09 -0.96 -2.50
CA ILE A 255 -1.18 -1.32 -1.59
C ILE A 255 -2.46 -1.40 -2.39
N THR A 256 -2.99 -2.62 -2.50
CA THR A 256 -4.19 -2.89 -3.31
C THR A 256 -5.47 -2.47 -2.58
N LYS A 257 -6.55 -2.33 -3.34
CA LYS A 257 -7.90 -2.12 -2.81
C LYS A 257 -8.21 -3.07 -1.63
N ARG A 258 -8.68 -2.49 -0.51
CA ARG A 258 -9.13 -3.18 0.70
C ARG A 258 -8.09 -4.11 1.35
N MET A 259 -6.79 -3.87 1.14
CA MET A 259 -5.71 -4.72 1.66
C MET A 259 -5.73 -4.91 3.19
N PHE A 260 -6.36 -4.00 3.95
CA PHE A 260 -6.43 -4.09 5.41
C PHE A 260 -7.87 -4.22 5.96
N GLU A 261 -8.89 -4.31 5.11
CA GLU A 261 -10.32 -4.23 5.48
C GLU A 261 -10.75 -5.19 6.61
N HIS A 262 -10.13 -6.37 6.72
CA HIS A 262 -10.50 -7.37 7.72
C HIS A 262 -9.73 -7.26 9.05
N LEU A 263 -8.78 -6.32 9.17
CA LEU A 263 -7.99 -6.11 10.38
C LEU A 263 -8.69 -5.11 11.31
N ASN A 264 -9.89 -5.47 11.75
CA ASN A 264 -10.80 -4.56 12.47
C ASN A 264 -10.24 -4.05 13.81
N GLN A 265 -9.30 -4.77 14.43
CA GLN A 265 -8.69 -4.37 15.71
C GLN A 265 -7.42 -3.53 15.54
N LEU A 266 -7.03 -3.22 14.30
CA LEU A 266 -5.78 -2.55 14.01
C LEU A 266 -5.82 -1.10 14.49
N GLU A 267 -4.92 -0.76 15.41
CA GLU A 267 -4.77 0.57 15.99
C GLU A 267 -3.58 1.34 15.39
N TYR A 268 -2.51 0.65 15.00
CA TYR A 268 -1.29 1.27 14.49
C TYR A 268 -0.78 0.52 13.26
N LEU A 269 -0.59 1.26 12.17
CA LEU A 269 -0.09 0.72 10.90
C LEU A 269 1.10 1.54 10.42
N ILE A 270 2.26 0.88 10.31
CA ILE A 270 3.47 1.48 9.76
C ILE A 270 3.85 0.72 8.50
N LEU A 271 3.92 1.42 7.38
CA LEU A 271 4.32 0.90 6.08
C LEU A 271 5.55 1.66 5.60
N ASN A 272 6.51 0.95 5.02
CA ASN A 272 7.69 1.55 4.40
C ASN A 272 8.05 0.83 3.10
N GLY A 273 8.54 1.58 2.11
CA GLY A 273 8.78 1.11 0.75
C GLY A 273 7.55 1.12 -0.17
N ILE A 274 6.42 1.67 0.30
CA ILE A 274 5.19 1.80 -0.49
C ILE A 274 5.32 2.95 -1.47
N THR A 275 4.88 2.70 -2.70
CA THR A 275 5.00 3.67 -3.79
C THR A 275 3.65 4.07 -4.40
N THR A 276 2.70 3.13 -4.44
CA THR A 276 1.31 3.40 -4.85
C THR A 276 0.31 2.91 -3.84
N ILE A 277 -0.75 3.69 -3.65
CA ILE A 277 -1.90 3.33 -2.81
C ILE A 277 -3.15 3.40 -3.69
N GLU A 278 -3.85 2.28 -3.84
CA GLU A 278 -5.07 2.17 -4.64
C GLU A 278 -6.30 2.73 -3.92
N ASN A 279 -7.38 2.90 -4.68
CA ASN A 279 -8.70 3.28 -4.17
C ASN A 279 -9.17 2.28 -3.10
N GLU A 280 -9.74 2.77 -1.99
CA GLU A 280 -10.22 1.97 -0.86
C GLU A 280 -9.14 1.09 -0.19
N ALA A 281 -7.85 1.42 -0.35
CA ALA A 281 -6.75 0.68 0.28
C ALA A 281 -6.91 0.51 1.82
N PHE A 282 -7.35 1.57 2.49
CA PHE A 282 -7.53 1.64 3.95
C PHE A 282 -9.02 1.72 4.35
N PHE A 283 -9.88 1.10 3.54
CA PHE A 283 -11.33 1.10 3.76
C PHE A 283 -11.73 0.53 5.12
N ASN A 284 -12.64 1.22 5.83
CA ASN A 284 -13.25 0.78 7.09
C ASN A 284 -12.28 0.49 8.26
N LEU A 285 -11.11 1.14 8.28
CA LEU A 285 -10.19 1.05 9.42
C LEU A 285 -10.62 1.98 10.57
N TYR A 286 -11.72 1.64 11.24
CA TYR A 286 -12.37 2.48 12.26
C TYR A 286 -11.58 2.62 13.57
N HIS A 287 -10.71 1.67 13.88
CA HIS A 287 -9.93 1.67 15.13
C HIS A 287 -8.51 2.22 14.97
N LEU A 288 -8.13 2.62 13.75
CA LEU A 288 -6.76 2.97 13.41
C LEU A 288 -6.39 4.34 13.98
N LYS A 289 -5.64 4.38 15.08
CA LYS A 289 -5.16 5.61 15.72
C LYS A 289 -4.04 6.28 14.95
N GLU A 290 -3.13 5.49 14.37
CA GLU A 290 -1.97 5.99 13.65
C GLU A 290 -1.72 5.22 12.34
N LEU A 291 -1.52 5.98 11.25
CA LEU A 291 -1.09 5.47 9.96
C LEU A 291 0.19 6.18 9.51
N ASN A 292 1.28 5.45 9.35
CA ASN A 292 2.54 5.95 8.83
C ASN A 292 2.88 5.25 7.51
N LEU A 293 2.92 5.99 6.40
CA LEU A 293 3.05 5.43 5.05
C LEU A 293 4.48 5.50 4.46
N GLY A 294 5.45 5.98 5.24
CA GLY A 294 6.84 6.11 4.80
C GLY A 294 7.05 7.15 3.70
N LYS A 295 8.22 7.11 3.07
CA LYS A 295 8.78 8.20 2.26
C LYS A 295 8.79 8.00 0.74
N ASP A 296 8.27 6.90 0.22
CA ASP A 296 8.48 6.54 -1.20
C ASP A 296 7.20 6.65 -2.05
N ILE A 297 6.14 7.26 -1.50
CA ILE A 297 4.83 7.36 -2.16
C ILE A 297 4.90 8.37 -3.31
N TYR A 298 4.49 7.94 -4.50
CA TYR A 298 4.37 8.80 -5.69
C TYR A 298 2.95 8.87 -6.25
N ARG A 299 2.11 7.85 -5.99
CA ARG A 299 0.74 7.81 -6.47
C ARG A 299 -0.21 7.42 -5.35
N LEU A 300 -1.30 8.17 -5.25
CA LEU A 300 -2.34 7.88 -4.29
C LEU A 300 -3.70 8.10 -4.97
N ASP A 301 -4.46 7.02 -5.09
CA ASP A 301 -5.72 7.00 -5.82
C ASP A 301 -6.85 7.63 -4.99
N PRO A 302 -7.88 8.21 -5.65
CA PRO A 302 -9.07 8.73 -4.96
C PRO A 302 -9.66 7.72 -3.99
N TYR A 303 -10.24 8.20 -2.88
CA TYR A 303 -10.91 7.38 -1.86
C TYR A 303 -10.03 6.32 -1.16
N ALA A 304 -8.70 6.43 -1.22
CA ALA A 304 -7.78 5.53 -0.52
C ALA A 304 -8.08 5.37 0.99
N PHE A 305 -8.64 6.41 1.61
CA PHE A 305 -8.90 6.52 3.05
C PHE A 305 -10.39 6.52 3.40
N LEU A 306 -11.24 5.99 2.52
CA LEU A 306 -12.68 6.01 2.69
C LEU A 306 -13.10 5.30 4.00
N HIS A 307 -13.90 5.99 4.83
CA HIS A 307 -14.36 5.52 6.15
C HIS A 307 -13.23 5.13 7.12
N MET A 308 -12.03 5.69 6.96
CA MET A 308 -10.97 5.58 7.94
C MET A 308 -11.13 6.67 9.02
N THR A 309 -11.07 6.28 10.30
CA THR A 309 -11.13 7.23 11.43
C THR A 309 -9.80 7.20 12.18
N THR A 310 -8.84 8.01 11.71
CA THR A 310 -7.52 8.09 12.32
C THR A 310 -7.25 9.40 13.04
N ASN A 311 -6.53 9.33 14.15
CA ASN A 311 -6.11 10.51 14.91
C ASN A 311 -4.81 11.09 14.32
N LEU A 312 -3.96 10.25 13.74
CA LEU A 312 -2.63 10.64 13.28
C LEU A 312 -2.31 9.96 11.94
N LEU A 313 -2.40 10.74 10.87
CA LEU A 313 -1.92 10.36 9.55
C LEU A 313 -0.56 10.98 9.30
N ILE A 314 0.45 10.13 9.22
CA ILE A 314 1.82 10.52 8.95
C ILE A 314 2.14 10.13 7.49
N LEU A 315 2.14 11.14 6.61
CA LEU A 315 2.64 11.00 5.23
C LEU A 315 4.15 11.30 5.17
N ASN A 316 4.88 10.89 6.22
CA ASN A 316 6.21 11.43 6.52
C ASN A 316 7.19 11.19 5.38
N GLU A 317 7.74 12.29 4.89
CA GLU A 317 9.10 12.37 4.34
C GLU A 317 9.26 11.95 2.88
N SER A 318 8.18 11.73 2.13
CA SER A 318 8.33 11.63 0.68
C SER A 318 8.74 12.96 0.08
N ILE A 319 10.05 13.13 -0.13
CA ILE A 319 10.67 14.28 -0.80
C ILE A 319 10.10 14.43 -2.22
N ASN A 320 9.66 13.32 -2.84
CA ASN A 320 9.20 13.29 -4.22
C ASN A 320 7.67 13.38 -4.38
N PHE A 321 6.90 13.38 -3.28
CA PHE A 321 5.45 13.43 -3.39
C PHE A 321 4.97 14.83 -3.78
N GLN A 322 4.56 14.98 -5.03
CA GLN A 322 3.94 16.19 -5.54
C GLN A 322 2.42 16.10 -5.44
N LEU A 323 1.81 17.07 -4.77
CA LEU A 323 0.36 17.19 -4.69
C LEU A 323 -0.19 17.70 -6.03
N ASP A 324 -0.77 16.79 -6.81
CA ASP A 324 -1.57 17.10 -7.99
C ASP A 324 -3.03 17.30 -7.59
N ASP A 325 -3.46 18.55 -7.68
CA ASP A 325 -4.82 19.00 -7.37
C ASP A 325 -5.93 18.23 -8.09
N ASN A 326 -5.71 17.79 -9.33
CA ASN A 326 -6.73 17.08 -10.10
C ASN A 326 -6.82 15.61 -9.69
N LYS A 327 -5.72 15.02 -9.19
CA LYS A 327 -5.66 13.60 -8.83
C LYS A 327 -5.91 13.36 -7.36
N HIS A 328 -5.37 14.22 -6.51
CA HIS A 328 -5.29 13.98 -5.07
C HIS A 328 -6.36 14.74 -4.27
N PHE A 329 -7.16 15.64 -4.87
CA PHE A 329 -8.19 16.36 -4.11
C PHE A 329 -9.22 15.43 -3.47
N CYS A 330 -9.73 14.44 -4.22
CA CYS A 330 -10.70 13.48 -3.69
C CYS A 330 -10.14 12.51 -2.65
N VAL A 331 -8.82 12.37 -2.58
CA VAL A 331 -8.17 11.63 -1.49
C VAL A 331 -8.44 12.33 -0.17
N PHE A 332 -8.14 13.63 -0.14
CA PHE A 332 -8.08 14.39 1.09
C PHE A 332 -9.41 15.03 1.47
N ALA A 333 -10.32 15.18 0.51
CA ALA A 333 -11.70 15.65 0.75
C ALA A 333 -12.40 14.87 1.87
N GLN A 334 -12.09 13.58 2.00
CA GLN A 334 -12.68 12.66 2.96
C GLN A 334 -12.20 12.83 4.39
N PHE A 335 -11.04 13.47 4.61
CA PHE A 335 -10.58 13.83 5.95
C PHE A 335 -11.34 15.04 6.51
N SER A 336 -12.35 15.55 5.79
CA SER A 336 -13.27 16.51 6.38
C SER A 336 -13.86 15.89 7.65
N PRO A 337 -13.70 16.54 8.81
CA PRO A 337 -13.99 15.94 10.09
C PRO A 337 -15.44 15.48 10.13
N LEU A 338 -15.63 14.17 10.29
CA LEU A 338 -16.83 13.62 10.91
C LEU A 338 -16.84 14.12 12.37
N THR A 339 -17.27 15.37 12.49
CA THR A 339 -17.61 16.26 13.62
C THR A 339 -16.88 16.21 14.97
N ASN A 340 -16.07 15.20 15.32
CA ASN A 340 -15.40 15.12 16.63
C ASN A 340 -13.94 14.61 16.61
N LEU A 341 -13.43 14.06 15.50
CA LEU A 341 -12.06 13.54 15.45
C LEU A 341 -11.09 14.53 14.80
N LYS A 342 -10.10 14.92 15.59
CA LYS A 342 -8.97 15.77 15.22
C LYS A 342 -7.90 14.91 14.54
N THR A 343 -7.98 14.74 13.22
CA THR A 343 -6.92 14.05 12.46
C THR A 343 -5.74 14.98 12.22
N PHE A 344 -4.58 14.63 12.78
CA PHE A 344 -3.32 15.28 12.48
C PHE A 344 -2.75 14.74 11.18
N ILE A 345 -2.46 15.61 10.21
CA ILE A 345 -1.79 15.24 8.97
C ILE A 345 -0.40 15.88 8.94
N LYS A 346 0.63 15.04 8.95
CA LYS A 346 2.02 15.50 8.79
C LYS A 346 2.42 15.50 7.33
N PHE A 347 2.67 16.68 6.77
CA PHE A 347 3.16 16.86 5.40
C PHE A 347 4.69 16.92 5.30
N PRO A 348 5.29 16.64 4.13
CA PRO A 348 6.70 16.92 3.85
C PRO A 348 7.05 18.40 4.03
N LYS A 349 8.29 18.71 4.39
CA LYS A 349 8.75 20.09 4.65
C LYS A 349 8.80 20.96 3.38
N ASP A 350 8.97 20.34 2.20
CA ASP A 350 9.33 21.04 0.96
C ASP A 350 8.13 21.30 0.03
N LEU A 351 6.93 21.46 0.57
CA LEU A 351 5.74 21.83 -0.21
C LEU A 351 5.82 23.30 -0.63
N ASN A 352 6.59 23.57 -1.68
CA ASN A 352 6.82 24.92 -2.22
C ASN A 352 5.61 25.46 -2.99
N THR A 353 4.68 24.60 -3.41
CA THR A 353 3.48 24.99 -4.16
C THR A 353 2.24 24.96 -3.27
N CYS A 354 1.48 26.06 -3.27
CA CYS A 354 0.20 26.16 -2.58
C CYS A 354 -0.89 25.48 -3.43
N SER A 355 -0.94 24.15 -3.39
CA SER A 355 -2.01 23.39 -4.06
C SER A 355 -3.36 23.64 -3.39
N CYS A 356 -4.44 23.58 -4.15
CA CYS A 356 -5.80 23.68 -3.61
C CYS A 356 -6.08 22.60 -2.55
N ILE A 357 -5.43 21.44 -2.62
CA ILE A 357 -5.51 20.41 -1.58
C ILE A 357 -5.01 20.91 -0.24
N ILE A 358 -3.81 21.51 -0.21
CA ILE A 358 -3.23 22.06 1.03
C ILE A 358 -4.19 23.13 1.57
N ARG A 359 -4.73 23.96 0.68
CA ARG A 359 -5.68 25.01 1.08
C ARG A 359 -6.96 24.46 1.70
N TYR A 360 -7.53 23.42 1.08
CA TYR A 360 -8.70 22.72 1.61
C TYR A 360 -8.40 22.13 2.99
N LEU A 361 -7.29 21.41 3.13
CA LEU A 361 -6.92 20.79 4.40
C LEU A 361 -6.65 21.82 5.49
N TYR A 362 -5.97 22.93 5.17
CA TYR A 362 -5.72 24.01 6.14
C TYR A 362 -7.01 24.67 6.66
N ARG A 363 -8.08 24.68 5.85
CA ARG A 363 -9.39 25.19 6.25
C ARG A 363 -10.18 24.21 7.12
N HIS A 364 -10.09 22.91 6.81
CA HIS A 364 -10.94 21.88 7.41
C HIS A 364 -10.27 21.10 8.55
N ILE A 365 -8.96 21.16 8.68
CA ILE A 365 -8.19 20.59 9.78
C ILE A 365 -7.89 21.70 10.78
N ASP A 366 -7.99 21.40 12.07
CA ASP A 366 -7.59 22.31 13.13
C ASP A 366 -6.12 22.74 12.91
N LYS A 367 -5.86 24.04 12.90
CA LYS A 367 -4.53 24.60 12.63
C LYS A 367 -3.47 24.10 13.61
N SER A 368 -3.88 23.73 14.84
CA SER A 368 -2.95 23.12 15.82
C SER A 368 -2.49 21.72 15.43
N LEU A 369 -3.12 21.11 14.44
CA LEU A 369 -2.88 19.74 13.98
C LEU A 369 -2.12 19.65 12.66
N MET A 370 -1.60 20.78 12.18
CA MET A 370 -0.63 20.79 11.10
C MET A 370 0.76 20.99 11.70
N SER A 371 1.68 20.06 11.38
CA SER A 371 3.06 20.15 11.88
C SER A 371 3.78 21.42 11.44
N LEU A 372 3.35 22.02 10.33
CA LEU A 372 3.92 23.23 9.75
C LEU A 372 2.81 24.02 9.07
N THR A 373 2.76 25.34 9.31
CA THR A 373 2.07 26.26 8.42
C THR A 373 2.81 26.21 7.08
N PRO A 374 2.17 25.81 5.97
CA PRO A 374 2.86 25.75 4.69
C PRO A 374 3.48 27.11 4.38
N TYR A 375 4.68 27.15 3.80
CA TYR A 375 5.37 28.42 3.52
C TYR A 375 4.49 29.40 2.74
N CYS A 376 3.61 28.88 1.88
CA CYS A 376 2.66 29.66 1.11
C CYS A 376 1.56 30.37 1.92
N TYR A 377 1.45 30.10 3.22
CA TYR A 377 0.59 30.81 4.18
C TYR A 377 1.35 31.81 5.05
N SER A 378 2.69 31.81 5.04
CA SER A 378 3.49 32.61 5.97
C SER A 378 3.40 34.13 5.73
N ASN A 379 3.02 34.56 4.52
CA ASN A 379 2.99 35.99 4.12
C ASN A 379 1.65 36.48 3.54
N SER A 380 0.61 35.64 3.54
CA SER A 380 -0.64 35.96 2.85
C SER A 380 -1.67 36.55 3.83
N SER A 381 -2.23 37.72 3.50
CA SER A 381 -3.31 38.29 4.32
C SER A 381 -4.57 37.42 4.24
N LEU A 382 -5.40 37.44 5.30
CA LEU A 382 -6.64 36.66 5.39
C LEU A 382 -7.60 36.92 4.20
N TYR A 383 -7.55 38.13 3.64
CA TYR A 383 -8.32 38.52 2.46
C TYR A 383 -7.81 37.87 1.16
N VAL A 384 -6.49 37.79 0.97
CA VAL A 384 -5.89 37.12 -0.19
C VAL A 384 -6.23 35.64 -0.19
N LEU A 385 -6.20 35.01 0.98
CA LEU A 385 -6.59 33.60 1.14
C LEU A 385 -8.04 33.38 0.68
N ALA A 386 -8.99 34.22 1.09
CA ALA A 386 -10.39 34.09 0.69
C ALA A 386 -10.63 34.28 -0.81
N GLN A 387 -9.87 35.15 -1.49
CA GLN A 387 -9.93 35.28 -2.95
C GLN A 387 -9.31 34.07 -3.66
N GLU A 388 -8.18 33.59 -3.16
CA GLU A 388 -7.50 32.42 -3.71
C GLU A 388 -8.31 31.13 -3.57
N GLU A 389 -9.19 31.03 -2.57
CA GLU A 389 -10.13 29.92 -2.42
C GLU A 389 -11.13 29.82 -3.59
N ARG A 390 -11.57 30.96 -4.15
CA ARG A 390 -12.44 30.96 -5.33
C ARG A 390 -11.74 30.39 -6.56
N LEU A 391 -10.42 30.54 -6.65
CA LEU A 391 -9.62 29.99 -7.74
C LEU A 391 -9.57 28.46 -7.72
N CYS A 392 -9.78 27.85 -6.57
CA CYS A 392 -9.72 26.40 -6.40
C CYS A 392 -11.03 25.67 -6.72
N TYR A 393 -12.13 26.40 -6.94
CA TYR A 393 -13.45 25.84 -7.25
C TYR A 393 -13.82 24.65 -6.33
N PHE A 394 -13.60 24.79 -5.01
CA PHE A 394 -13.76 23.68 -4.07
C PHE A 394 -15.11 22.98 -4.17
N GLU A 395 -16.19 23.73 -4.34
CA GLU A 395 -17.53 23.17 -4.51
C GLU A 395 -17.63 22.22 -5.71
N GLN A 396 -17.11 22.63 -6.88
CA GLN A 396 -17.10 21.80 -8.08
C GLN A 396 -16.23 20.56 -7.89
N ARG A 397 -15.09 20.69 -7.20
CA ARG A 397 -14.21 19.55 -6.92
C ARG A 397 -14.81 18.59 -5.89
N LEU A 398 -15.47 19.08 -4.85
CA LEU A 398 -16.19 18.24 -3.89
C LEU A 398 -17.31 17.44 -4.59
N LEU A 399 -18.03 18.09 -5.51
CA LEU A 399 -19.03 17.41 -6.37
C LEU A 399 -18.38 16.30 -7.22
N GLN A 400 -17.19 16.52 -7.78
CA GLN A 400 -16.45 15.49 -8.53
C GLN A 400 -16.04 14.30 -7.66
N CYS A 401 -15.82 14.54 -6.36
CA CYS A 401 -15.42 13.51 -5.43
C CYS A 401 -16.60 12.71 -4.86
N HIS A 402 -17.84 13.01 -5.21
CA HIS A 402 -19.03 12.40 -4.57
C HIS A 402 -19.01 12.48 -3.03
N VAL A 403 -18.13 13.33 -2.46
CA VAL A 403 -18.02 13.58 -1.02
C VAL A 403 -18.91 14.77 -0.78
N LEU A 404 -20.19 14.50 -0.62
CA LEU A 404 -21.15 15.52 -0.27
C LEU A 404 -21.65 15.17 1.13
N PRO A 405 -21.47 16.08 2.10
CA PRO A 405 -22.07 15.86 3.41
C PRO A 405 -23.59 15.76 3.19
N ASP A 406 -24.19 14.68 3.68
CA ASP A 406 -25.66 14.52 3.72
C ASP A 406 -26.32 15.73 4.41
N GLU A 407 -25.57 16.41 5.26
CA GLU A 407 -26.01 17.59 6.01
C GLU A 407 -26.07 18.88 5.17
N GLY A 408 -25.35 19.02 4.05
CA GLY A 408 -25.23 20.30 3.35
C GLY A 408 -23.89 21.01 3.57
N ILE A 409 -23.57 21.99 2.74
CA ILE A 409 -22.31 22.74 2.81
C ILE A 409 -22.61 24.14 3.39
N THR A 410 -21.92 24.52 4.47
CA THR A 410 -22.08 25.85 5.07
C THR A 410 -21.08 26.83 4.47
N ILE A 411 -21.57 27.84 3.76
CA ILE A 411 -20.77 28.87 3.07
C ILE A 411 -21.13 30.23 3.69
N TYR A 412 -20.15 30.93 4.26
CA TYR A 412 -20.34 32.21 4.96
C TYR A 412 -21.45 32.21 6.04
N GLY A 413 -21.54 31.13 6.81
CA GLY A 413 -22.55 30.98 7.87
C GLY A 413 -23.96 30.64 7.38
N LYS A 414 -24.15 30.45 6.07
CA LYS A 414 -25.40 29.95 5.49
C LYS A 414 -25.23 28.49 5.09
N HIS A 415 -26.11 27.63 5.58
CA HIS A 415 -26.11 26.21 5.28
C HIS A 415 -26.87 25.97 3.97
N TYR A 416 -26.19 25.41 2.97
CA TYR A 416 -26.77 25.10 1.67
C TYR A 416 -26.95 23.59 1.57
N ASN A 417 -28.19 23.14 1.41
CA ASN A 417 -28.46 21.74 1.11
C ASN A 417 -27.86 21.41 -0.27
N VAL A 418 -27.04 20.36 -0.35
CA VAL A 418 -26.34 19.95 -1.57
C VAL A 418 -27.31 19.71 -2.73
N SER A 419 -28.53 19.25 -2.44
CA SER A 419 -29.60 19.09 -3.44
C SER A 419 -29.89 20.39 -4.20
N TYR A 420 -29.77 21.56 -3.56
CA TYR A 420 -29.94 22.86 -4.19
C TYR A 420 -28.93 23.11 -5.30
N PHE A 421 -27.66 22.76 -5.08
CA PHE A 421 -26.61 22.95 -6.09
C PHE A 421 -26.79 22.02 -7.30
N TYR A 422 -27.14 20.75 -7.08
CA TYR A 422 -27.47 19.83 -8.17
C TYR A 422 -28.70 20.29 -8.94
N GLN A 423 -29.74 20.73 -8.25
CA GLN A 423 -30.97 21.22 -8.87
C GLN A 423 -30.71 22.50 -9.68
N GLN A 424 -29.83 23.37 -9.21
CA GLN A 424 -29.45 24.59 -9.91
C GLN A 424 -28.56 24.30 -11.13
N GLN A 425 -27.56 23.41 -11.04
CA GLN A 425 -26.74 23.02 -12.20
C GLN A 425 -27.56 22.27 -13.26
N THR A 426 -28.38 21.31 -12.85
CA THR A 426 -29.26 20.58 -13.78
C THR A 426 -30.29 21.51 -14.41
N SER A 427 -30.85 22.48 -13.67
CA SER A 427 -31.75 23.49 -14.25
C SER A 427 -31.05 24.37 -15.30
N LYS A 428 -29.78 24.75 -15.06
CA LYS A 428 -29.00 25.58 -16.00
C LYS A 428 -28.67 24.82 -17.28
N HIS A 429 -28.30 23.55 -17.16
CA HIS A 429 -28.05 22.67 -18.32
C HIS A 429 -29.35 22.34 -19.08
N ARG A 430 -30.48 22.17 -18.38
CA ARG A 430 -31.79 21.92 -19.00
C ARG A 430 -32.31 23.16 -19.72
N ASN A 431 -32.04 24.36 -19.21
CA ASN A 431 -32.30 25.62 -19.90
C ASN A 431 -31.44 25.79 -21.16
N GLN A 432 -30.17 25.41 -21.14
CA GLN A 432 -29.34 25.45 -22.35
C GLN A 432 -29.82 24.45 -23.42
N LEU A 433 -30.16 23.21 -23.02
CA LEU A 433 -30.69 22.21 -23.96
C LEU A 433 -32.05 22.61 -24.56
N THR A 434 -32.94 23.23 -23.79
CA THR A 434 -34.22 23.73 -24.30
C THR A 434 -34.02 24.88 -25.29
N ILE A 435 -33.07 25.79 -25.04
CA ILE A 435 -32.70 26.84 -26.01
C ILE A 435 -32.17 26.23 -27.31
N PHE A 436 -31.29 25.22 -27.23
CA PHE A 436 -30.79 24.50 -28.43
C PHE A 436 -31.91 23.78 -29.19
N TYR A 437 -32.87 23.19 -28.47
CA TYR A 437 -34.01 22.49 -29.08
C TYR A 437 -34.95 23.47 -29.81
N HIS A 438 -35.23 24.62 -29.20
CA HIS A 438 -36.02 25.68 -29.85
C HIS A 438 -35.32 26.24 -31.10
N TYR A 439 -34.00 26.43 -31.06
CA TYR A 439 -33.24 26.87 -32.24
C TYR A 439 -33.28 25.84 -33.38
N ARG A 440 -33.17 24.54 -33.07
CA ARG A 440 -33.28 23.48 -34.08
C ARG A 440 -34.66 23.44 -34.74
N ILE A 441 -35.73 23.55 -33.95
CA ILE A 441 -37.10 23.62 -34.48
C ILE A 441 -37.26 24.85 -35.39
N TYR A 442 -36.74 26.00 -34.97
CA TYR A 442 -36.81 27.23 -35.76
C TYR A 442 -36.09 27.12 -37.11
N ILE A 443 -34.90 26.52 -37.12
CA ILE A 443 -34.14 26.25 -38.36
C ILE A 443 -34.91 25.31 -39.29
N ILE A 444 -35.53 24.25 -38.75
CA ILE A 444 -36.35 23.32 -39.54
C ILE A 444 -37.55 24.04 -40.16
N ILE A 445 -38.24 24.91 -39.41
CA ILE A 445 -39.37 25.69 -39.92
C ILE A 445 -38.92 26.64 -41.05
N ILE A 446 -37.78 27.31 -40.90
CA ILE A 446 -37.22 28.17 -41.96
C ILE A 446 -36.91 27.36 -43.22
N LEU A 447 -36.28 26.19 -43.09
CA LEU A 447 -35.97 25.33 -44.23
C LEU A 447 -37.23 24.86 -44.96
N ILE A 448 -38.28 24.48 -44.21
CA ILE A 448 -39.59 24.11 -44.80
C ILE A 448 -40.18 25.30 -45.55
N PHE A 449 -40.10 26.51 -45.00
CA PHE A 449 -40.62 27.71 -45.64
C PHE A 449 -39.89 28.04 -46.94
N ILE A 450 -38.55 27.95 -46.94
CA ILE A 450 -37.71 28.12 -48.15
C ILE A 450 -38.07 27.07 -49.21
N LEU A 451 -38.31 25.83 -48.80
CA LEU A 451 -38.67 24.74 -49.70
C LEU A 451 -40.06 24.98 -50.33
N ILE A 452 -41.03 25.48 -49.56
CA ILE A 452 -42.35 25.86 -50.08
C ILE A 452 -42.25 27.01 -51.09
N ILE A 453 -41.39 28.01 -50.83
CA ILE A 453 -41.14 29.11 -51.77
C ILE A 453 -40.53 28.59 -53.07
N SER A 454 -39.54 27.70 -52.97
CA SER A 454 -38.89 27.07 -54.13
C SER A 454 -39.87 26.25 -54.97
N ILE A 455 -40.73 25.46 -54.34
CA ILE A 455 -41.79 24.70 -55.02
C ILE A 455 -42.79 25.65 -55.69
N SER A 456 -43.19 26.72 -54.99
CA SER A 456 -44.13 27.70 -55.56
C SER A 456 -43.53 28.42 -56.77
N PHE A 457 -42.24 28.76 -56.71
CA PHE A 457 -41.51 29.39 -57.80
C PHE A 457 -41.35 28.45 -59.01
N THR A 458 -40.98 27.18 -58.78
CA THR A 458 -40.87 26.19 -59.86
C THR A 458 -42.22 25.92 -60.53
N LEU A 459 -43.32 25.82 -59.77
CA LEU A 459 -44.68 25.71 -60.31
C LEU A 459 -45.08 26.96 -61.14
N PHE A 460 -44.68 28.15 -60.70
CA PHE A 460 -44.89 29.39 -61.45
C PHE A 460 -44.12 29.39 -62.79
N CYS A 461 -42.84 28.98 -62.78
CA CYS A 461 -42.04 28.83 -63.99
C CYS A 461 -42.66 27.82 -64.97
N ILE A 462 -43.12 26.67 -64.48
CA ILE A 462 -43.80 25.65 -65.31
C ILE A 462 -45.08 26.23 -65.94
N ARG A 463 -45.88 26.99 -65.17
CA ARG A 463 -47.09 27.65 -65.70
C ARG A 463 -46.74 28.66 -66.80
N GLN A 464 -45.72 29.49 -66.61
CA GLN A 464 -45.25 30.41 -67.64
C GLN A 464 -44.75 29.70 -68.90
N GLN A 465 -43.99 28.61 -68.73
CA GLN A 465 -43.50 27.82 -69.86
C GLN A 465 -44.64 27.17 -70.63
N LYS A 466 -45.67 26.67 -69.94
CA LYS A 466 -46.89 26.15 -70.59
C LYS A 466 -47.66 27.23 -71.34
N GLN A 467 -47.73 28.45 -70.83
CA GLN A 467 -48.32 29.59 -71.55
C GLN A 467 -47.52 29.95 -72.81
N ARG A 468 -46.19 29.98 -72.72
CA ARG A 468 -45.31 30.20 -73.88
C ARG A 468 -45.47 29.11 -74.94
N ASN A 469 -45.48 27.84 -74.54
CA ASN A 469 -45.70 26.71 -75.45
C ASN A 469 -47.07 26.79 -76.14
N ASN A 470 -48.14 27.14 -75.42
CA ASN A 470 -49.45 27.33 -76.04
C ASN A 470 -49.46 28.51 -77.05
N SER A 471 -48.65 29.55 -76.82
CA SER A 471 -48.50 30.65 -77.77
C SER A 471 -47.73 30.24 -79.03
N THR A 472 -46.66 29.46 -78.90
CA THR A 472 -45.88 28.94 -80.03
C THR A 472 -46.66 27.90 -80.81
N TYR A 473 -47.41 27.00 -80.15
CA TYR A 473 -48.32 26.08 -80.83
C TYR A 473 -49.40 26.81 -81.64
N ARG A 474 -49.98 27.90 -81.11
CA ARG A 474 -50.91 28.74 -81.89
C ARG A 474 -50.23 29.43 -83.07
N HIS A 475 -48.97 29.82 -82.94
CA HIS A 475 -48.23 30.44 -84.03
C HIS A 475 -47.83 29.43 -85.11
N LEU A 476 -47.39 28.23 -84.72
CA LEU A 476 -47.04 27.13 -85.62
C LEU A 476 -48.26 26.62 -86.39
N ASN A 477 -49.42 26.52 -85.73
CA ASN A 477 -50.67 26.08 -86.36
C ASN A 477 -51.25 27.13 -87.33
N ARG A 478 -50.83 28.41 -87.23
CA ARG A 478 -51.10 29.44 -88.25
C ARG A 478 -50.15 29.32 -89.44
N LEU A 479 -48.90 28.91 -89.23
CA LEU A 479 -47.92 28.72 -90.31
C LEU A 479 -48.20 27.45 -91.14
N LEU A 480 -48.76 26.41 -90.53
CA LEU A 480 -49.10 25.14 -91.20
C LEU A 480 -50.42 25.17 -92.01
N LYS A 481 -51.17 26.29 -91.98
CA LYS A 481 -52.39 26.52 -92.79
C LYS A 481 -52.11 27.33 -94.07
N ARG A 482 -51.01 27.06 -94.77
CA ARG A 482 -50.83 27.53 -96.15
C ARG A 482 -51.38 26.49 -97.14
N PRO A 483 -52.23 26.88 -98.11
CA PRO A 483 -52.78 25.97 -99.11
C PRO A 483 -51.68 25.45 -100.04
N ARG A 484 -51.75 24.15 -100.33
CA ARG A 484 -50.86 23.41 -101.23
C ARG A 484 -50.92 24.01 -102.65
N LEU A 485 -49.78 24.50 -103.14
CA LEU A 485 -49.55 24.78 -104.55
C LEU A 485 -48.69 23.67 -105.15
N ARG A 486 -49.05 23.34 -106.40
CA ARG A 486 -48.67 22.16 -107.17
C ARG A 486 -47.17 21.95 -107.34
N GLU A 487 -46.84 20.67 -107.26
CA GLU A 487 -45.79 19.89 -107.91
C GLU A 487 -45.36 20.43 -109.29
N ASN A 488 -44.12 20.88 -109.40
CA ASN A 488 -43.13 20.45 -110.41
C ASN A 488 -41.82 21.25 -110.32
N ASP A 489 -40.74 20.53 -110.67
CA ASP A 489 -39.42 20.97 -111.08
C ASP A 489 -38.24 20.80 -110.10
N ASN A 490 -37.32 19.97 -110.60
CA ASN A 490 -35.98 19.63 -110.15
C ASN A 490 -35.10 20.87 -109.89
N VAL A 491 -34.41 20.94 -108.74
CA VAL A 491 -33.05 21.53 -108.67
C VAL A 491 -32.26 20.89 -107.51
N THR A 492 -31.01 20.63 -107.82
CA THR A 492 -29.87 20.08 -107.06
C THR A 492 -29.26 21.01 -106.00
N MET A 493 -28.40 20.41 -105.15
CA MET A 493 -27.21 20.95 -104.46
C MET A 493 -27.29 21.38 -102.97
N ASP A 494 -26.48 20.65 -102.19
CA ASP A 494 -25.32 21.08 -101.38
C ASP A 494 -25.39 21.66 -99.93
N ILE A 495 -24.72 20.87 -99.06
CA ILE A 495 -23.61 21.17 -98.11
C ILE A 495 -23.86 22.17 -96.95
N ILE A 496 -23.55 21.73 -95.70
CA ILE A 496 -22.46 22.21 -94.80
C ILE A 496 -22.77 21.79 -93.35
N TYR A 497 -22.02 20.78 -92.88
CA TYR A 497 -21.79 20.52 -91.45
C TYR A 497 -20.73 21.50 -90.95
N HIS A 498 -21.01 22.25 -89.89
CA HIS A 498 -19.97 22.94 -89.12
C HIS A 498 -19.82 22.33 -87.73
N HIS A 499 -18.65 21.74 -87.55
CA HIS A 499 -18.02 21.29 -86.31
C HIS A 499 -17.20 22.45 -85.76
N THR A 500 -17.27 22.74 -84.45
CA THR A 500 -16.29 23.57 -83.75
C THR A 500 -16.00 22.97 -82.38
N ASN A 501 -14.76 22.51 -82.23
CA ASN A 501 -14.06 22.38 -80.96
C ASN A 501 -13.79 23.80 -80.41
N ASP A 502 -13.61 23.91 -79.09
CA ASP A 502 -12.40 24.56 -78.54
C ASP A 502 -12.30 24.38 -77.02
N HIS A 503 -11.10 23.95 -76.62
CA HIS A 503 -10.52 23.96 -75.28
C HIS A 503 -9.78 25.31 -75.07
N PRO A 504 -9.44 25.70 -73.83
CA PRO A 504 -8.01 25.63 -73.45
C PRO A 504 -7.73 25.33 -71.96
N ASP A 505 -6.78 24.42 -71.74
CA ASP A 505 -5.51 24.53 -70.99
C ASP A 505 -5.34 25.18 -69.57
N VAL A 506 -4.77 24.35 -68.67
CA VAL A 506 -3.55 24.55 -67.83
C VAL A 506 -3.71 25.46 -66.57
N ILE A 507 -3.39 25.01 -65.33
CA ILE A 507 -2.06 24.92 -64.67
C ILE A 507 -2.06 23.92 -63.48
N SER A 508 -0.89 23.32 -63.27
CA SER A 508 -0.44 22.29 -62.31
C SER A 508 0.07 22.78 -60.94
N SER A 509 0.12 21.86 -59.95
CA SER A 509 1.20 21.71 -58.92
C SER A 509 0.84 20.53 -57.97
N THR A 510 1.49 19.35 -58.07
CA THR A 510 2.68 18.84 -57.32
C THR A 510 2.58 18.67 -55.79
N ILE A 511 2.14 17.47 -55.33
CA ILE A 511 2.82 16.43 -54.47
C ILE A 511 4.04 16.89 -53.61
N PRO A 512 4.22 16.48 -52.31
CA PRO A 512 4.50 15.08 -51.96
C PRO A 512 4.07 14.47 -50.61
N ILE A 513 4.14 13.14 -50.66
CA ILE A 513 4.12 12.11 -49.61
C ILE A 513 5.35 12.23 -48.68
N SER A 514 5.18 11.94 -47.39
CA SER A 514 6.26 11.44 -46.52
C SER A 514 5.71 10.41 -45.54
N THR A 515 6.28 9.21 -45.62
CA THR A 515 6.25 8.13 -44.63
C THR A 515 7.26 8.39 -43.51
N LYS A 516 6.97 7.94 -42.27
CA LYS A 516 7.85 7.08 -41.45
C LYS A 516 7.24 6.76 -40.08
N VAL A 517 7.40 5.49 -39.72
CA VAL A 517 7.76 4.88 -38.41
C VAL A 517 7.49 5.68 -37.15
#